data_AF-A0A1W1BF56-F1
#
_entry.id   AF-A0A1W1BF56-F1
#
_cell.length_a   1.000
_cell.length_b   1.000
_cell.length_c   1.000
_cell.angle_alpha   90.00
_cell.angle_beta   90.00
_cell.angle_gamma   90.00
#
_symmetry.space_group_name_H-M   'P 1'
#
loop_
_entity.id
_entity.type
_entity.pdbx_description
1 polymer ?
#
loop_
_entity_poly.entity_id
_entity_poly.type
_entity_poly.pdbx_seq_one_letter_code
_entity_poly.pdbx_strand_id
1 'polypeptide(L)'
;MYTFLSASEDVPTQEEVAKLYVATFNRAPDSAGLNYWTKESGLKLSKIGQSFFDQKETKLLYPEGTDSREFVKSVYANLFNRLPDDAGWEYWIEQLDNKIFSKNRFIEAVINGAKDNDKNILSNKAEVGISFASKGLNSVDQAKSIMETITFDKASVTSALSYIDTLGGTILDPTKCTQIDITDMTTDTTWSDNCYTITKGIRVYNGALLTINAGTTLFFEEGIALRVDSALKAVGTTTKPILFTGVKKTMGYWDGLYISHANDNRNEIAYSTIEYGGGGFYGGALYVDGDSIINIHDTTIKHSKTYGFNIGKDVTIANFKNVTSTLNDKAGTLYANNLSKIDNSSNLIGNTNDYLFVNGEDITTNQTWSNLTVPVFFFKSDIRVYDDALLTIKPNTTFLSAEGFQLRVDSAIESIGTVNEPIIFKAKELNSYWDGLIIYESNDKRNEIAYTKVLNAGGGFYKGAIHISGISQMNIHNSTIANSKTNGIYIGRYATVTESDNSFSDNIGEDIYKEN
;
A
#
# COMPACT_ATOMS: atom_id res chain seq x y z
N MET A 1 13.22 39.62 12.57
CA MET A 1 13.96 38.99 13.68
C MET A 1 13.59 37.50 13.64
N TYR A 2 14.53 36.63 13.26
CA TYR A 2 14.30 35.22 12.93
C TYR A 2 14.14 34.34 14.19
N THR A 3 13.02 34.46 14.89
CA THR A 3 12.76 33.72 16.14
C THR A 3 12.40 32.23 15.94
N PHE A 4 12.23 31.77 14.70
CA PHE A 4 11.88 30.37 14.38
C PHE A 4 13.08 29.48 13.98
N LEU A 5 14.31 30.02 13.99
CA LEU A 5 15.53 29.33 13.51
C LEU A 5 16.58 29.06 14.61
N SER A 6 16.27 29.39 15.87
CA SER A 6 17.15 29.12 17.00
C SER A 6 16.77 27.80 17.66
N ALA A 7 17.76 26.94 17.90
CA ALA A 7 17.60 25.74 18.69
C ALA A 7 17.21 26.09 20.13
N SER A 8 16.46 25.20 20.79
CA SER A 8 16.20 25.30 22.23
C SER A 8 17.51 25.15 23.00
N GLU A 9 17.92 26.20 23.69
CA GLU A 9 19.09 26.20 24.60
C GLU A 9 18.68 25.87 26.05
N ASP A 10 17.48 25.34 26.23
CA ASP A 10 16.93 24.89 27.51
C ASP A 10 17.28 23.43 27.80
N VAL A 11 16.95 22.98 29.03
CA VAL A 11 17.05 21.56 29.38
C VAL A 11 16.05 20.80 28.50
N PRO A 12 16.50 19.79 27.74
CA PRO A 12 15.65 19.09 26.79
C PRO A 12 14.53 18.32 27.48
N THR A 13 13.30 18.50 27.00
CA THR A 13 12.14 17.72 27.44
C THR A 13 12.14 16.33 26.80
N GLN A 14 11.40 15.39 27.39
CA GLN A 14 11.19 14.08 26.77
C GLN A 14 10.53 14.17 25.39
N GLU A 15 9.62 15.13 25.20
CA GLU A 15 8.95 15.35 23.92
C GLU A 15 9.93 15.80 22.84
N GLU A 16 10.80 16.79 23.14
CA GLU A 16 11.80 17.25 22.17
C GLU A 16 12.80 16.16 21.80
N VAL A 17 13.27 15.37 22.78
CA VAL A 17 14.17 14.23 22.51
C VAL A 17 13.45 13.16 21.70
N ALA A 18 12.21 12.81 22.03
CA ALA A 18 11.44 11.83 21.25
C ALA A 18 11.26 12.28 19.78
N LYS A 19 11.01 13.57 19.53
CA LYS A 19 10.94 14.12 18.16
C LYS A 19 12.28 14.01 17.43
N LEU A 20 13.41 14.25 18.10
CA LEU A 20 14.74 14.03 17.49
C LEU A 20 14.98 12.56 17.14
N TYR A 21 14.56 11.63 17.99
CA TYR A 21 14.63 10.19 17.70
C TYR A 21 13.81 9.83 16.46
N VAL A 22 12.56 10.31 16.39
CA VAL A 22 11.69 10.10 15.24
C VAL A 22 12.33 10.67 13.98
N ALA A 23 12.75 11.94 13.99
CA ALA A 23 13.34 12.59 12.81
C ALA A 23 14.58 11.87 12.28
N THR A 24 15.47 11.47 13.18
CA THR A 24 16.80 10.97 12.83
C THR A 24 16.77 9.47 12.51
N PHE A 25 16.06 8.69 13.31
CA PHE A 25 16.14 7.22 13.31
C PHE A 25 14.84 6.52 12.88
N ASN A 26 13.76 7.27 12.66
CA ASN A 26 12.41 6.75 12.43
C ASN A 26 11.92 5.77 13.51
N ARG A 27 12.25 6.02 14.78
CA ARG A 27 11.89 5.11 15.88
C ARG A 27 11.60 5.82 17.19
N ALA A 28 10.85 5.14 18.05
CA ALA A 28 10.73 5.52 19.46
C ALA A 28 12.11 5.53 20.16
N PRO A 29 12.34 6.45 21.11
CA PRO A 29 13.46 6.31 22.02
C PRO A 29 13.28 5.07 22.91
N ASP A 30 14.38 4.42 23.27
CA ASP A 30 14.37 3.42 24.34
C ASP A 30 14.43 4.12 25.71
N SER A 31 14.09 3.38 26.77
CA SER A 31 14.01 3.91 28.13
C SER A 31 15.33 4.54 28.63
N ALA A 32 16.44 3.86 28.39
CA ALA A 32 17.76 4.30 28.86
C ALA A 32 18.24 5.53 28.07
N GLY A 33 18.08 5.52 26.75
CA GLY A 33 18.39 6.64 25.88
C GLY A 33 17.59 7.89 26.25
N LEU A 34 16.26 7.77 26.38
CA LEU A 34 15.43 8.92 26.74
C LEU A 34 15.83 9.52 28.10
N ASN A 35 16.13 8.68 29.09
CA ASN A 35 16.58 9.13 30.41
C ASN A 35 17.96 9.80 30.34
N TYR A 36 18.91 9.20 29.62
CA TYR A 36 20.25 9.73 29.46
C TYR A 36 20.23 11.14 28.86
N TRP A 37 19.54 11.33 27.74
CA TRP A 37 19.49 12.62 27.05
C TRP A 37 18.81 13.70 27.87
N THR A 38 17.73 13.36 28.57
CA THR A 38 16.93 14.35 29.32
C THR A 38 17.47 14.67 30.71
N LYS A 39 18.25 13.77 31.34
CA LYS A 39 18.67 13.93 32.74
C LYS A 39 20.18 13.84 32.99
N GLU A 40 20.92 13.06 32.19
CA GLU A 40 22.31 12.69 32.53
C GLU A 40 23.33 13.36 31.61
N SER A 41 23.00 13.56 30.33
CA SER A 41 23.95 14.05 29.32
C SER A 41 24.51 15.45 29.63
N GLY A 42 23.71 16.29 30.31
CA GLY A 42 24.00 17.71 30.52
C GLY A 42 23.99 18.56 29.24
N LEU A 43 23.66 17.96 28.08
CA LEU A 43 23.65 18.63 26.79
C LEU A 43 22.33 19.37 26.56
N LYS A 44 22.42 20.49 25.83
CA LYS A 44 21.26 21.20 25.28
C LYS A 44 20.74 20.49 24.04
N LEU A 45 19.48 20.74 23.66
CA LEU A 45 18.82 20.04 22.55
C LEU A 45 19.63 20.11 21.25
N SER A 46 20.20 21.27 20.95
CA SER A 46 21.07 21.48 19.77
C SER A 46 22.28 20.55 19.73
N LYS A 47 22.90 20.34 20.90
CA LYS A 47 24.05 19.46 21.08
C LYS A 47 23.67 17.98 21.09
N ILE A 48 22.47 17.65 21.54
CA ILE A 48 21.92 16.30 21.40
C ILE A 48 21.70 15.97 19.93
N GLY A 49 21.02 16.85 19.18
CA GLY A 49 20.83 16.70 17.74
C GLY A 49 22.15 16.57 16.98
N GLN A 50 23.17 17.34 17.35
CA GLN A 50 24.52 17.21 16.79
C GLN A 50 25.14 15.83 17.11
N SER A 51 25.10 15.41 18.38
CA SER A 51 25.66 14.14 18.86
C SER A 51 25.02 12.90 18.20
N PHE A 52 23.76 13.00 17.78
CA PHE A 52 23.10 11.88 17.09
C PHE A 52 23.81 11.53 15.77
N PHE A 53 24.37 12.50 15.05
CA PHE A 53 25.11 12.23 13.81
C PHE A 53 26.47 11.57 14.02
N ASP A 54 26.99 11.55 15.25
CA ASP A 54 28.21 10.83 15.59
C ASP A 54 27.97 9.33 15.84
N GLN A 55 26.71 8.94 16.08
CA GLN A 55 26.32 7.57 16.40
C GLN A 55 26.53 6.61 15.23
N LYS A 56 26.88 5.36 15.55
CA LYS A 56 27.01 4.29 14.56
C LYS A 56 25.71 4.08 13.77
N GLU A 57 24.56 4.15 14.44
CA GLU A 57 23.23 3.99 13.83
C GLU A 57 23.00 5.07 12.75
N THR A 58 23.26 6.33 13.05
CA THR A 58 23.07 7.44 12.09
C THR A 58 24.03 7.33 10.92
N LYS A 59 25.29 6.93 11.15
CA LYS A 59 26.28 6.71 10.08
C LYS A 59 25.94 5.54 9.16
N LEU A 60 25.15 4.57 9.64
CA LEU A 60 24.62 3.49 8.82
C LEU A 60 23.37 3.93 8.04
N LEU A 61 22.50 4.73 8.66
CA LEU A 61 21.30 5.28 8.01
C LEU A 61 21.63 6.33 6.95
N TYR A 62 22.62 7.18 7.24
CA TYR A 62 23.09 8.24 6.35
C TYR A 62 24.62 8.16 6.22
N PRO A 63 25.15 7.21 5.42
CA PRO A 63 26.58 7.10 5.15
C PRO A 63 27.22 8.40 4.66
N GLU A 64 28.54 8.51 4.80
CA GLU A 64 29.27 9.65 4.24
C GLU A 64 29.03 9.74 2.72
N GLY A 65 28.64 10.92 2.24
CA GLY A 65 28.22 11.12 0.86
C GLY A 65 26.73 10.87 0.57
N THR A 66 25.88 10.59 1.57
CA THR A 66 24.42 10.59 1.37
C THR A 66 23.97 11.92 0.76
N ASP A 67 23.32 11.83 -0.39
CA ASP A 67 22.76 12.93 -1.15
C ASP A 67 21.73 13.73 -0.33
N SER A 68 21.76 15.06 -0.46
CA SER A 68 20.89 15.96 0.30
C SER A 68 19.41 15.74 -0.03
N ARG A 69 19.05 15.38 -1.28
CA ARG A 69 17.68 15.10 -1.68
C ARG A 69 17.15 13.86 -0.94
N GLU A 70 17.91 12.77 -0.91
CA GLU A 70 17.52 11.54 -0.18
C GLU A 70 17.49 11.75 1.35
N PHE A 71 18.38 12.58 1.89
CA PHE A 71 18.36 12.92 3.31
C PHE A 71 17.10 13.71 3.69
N VAL A 72 16.76 14.77 2.94
CA VAL A 72 15.55 15.57 3.16
C VAL A 72 14.28 14.72 3.06
N LYS A 73 14.19 13.87 2.02
CA LYS A 73 13.11 12.91 1.83
C LYS A 73 12.92 12.00 3.03
N SER A 74 14.02 11.42 3.53
CA SER A 74 13.99 10.51 4.67
C SER A 74 13.46 11.21 5.93
N VAL A 75 13.92 12.43 6.21
CA VAL A 75 13.45 13.19 7.38
C VAL A 75 11.96 13.53 7.30
N TYR A 76 11.46 13.93 6.12
CA TYR A 76 10.02 14.20 5.92
C TYR A 76 9.17 12.93 6.05
N ALA A 77 9.62 11.80 5.50
CA ALA A 77 8.95 10.52 5.67
C ALA A 77 8.88 10.13 7.15
N ASN A 78 10.00 10.25 7.87
CA ASN A 78 10.10 9.92 9.29
C ASN A 78 9.19 10.80 10.16
N LEU A 79 9.14 12.10 9.89
CA LEU A 79 8.36 13.04 10.71
C LEU A 79 6.87 13.03 10.38
N PHE A 80 6.52 12.98 9.09
CA PHE A 80 5.19 13.37 8.60
C PHE A 80 4.51 12.32 7.71
N ASN A 81 5.14 11.17 7.46
CA ASN A 81 4.62 10.11 6.57
C ASN A 81 4.30 10.62 5.14
N ARG A 82 5.06 11.60 4.66
CA ARG A 82 4.88 12.17 3.32
C ARG A 82 6.21 12.66 2.76
N LEU A 83 6.24 12.90 1.45
CA LEU A 83 7.34 13.61 0.80
C LEU A 83 7.24 15.13 1.06
N PRO A 84 8.36 15.87 0.99
CA PRO A 84 8.30 17.33 0.89
C PRO A 84 7.61 17.77 -0.40
N ASP A 85 7.02 18.97 -0.41
CA ASP A 85 6.60 19.59 -1.67
C ASP A 85 7.81 20.02 -2.50
N ASP A 86 7.67 20.09 -3.83
CA ASP A 86 8.79 20.33 -4.74
C ASP A 86 9.57 21.60 -4.38
N ALA A 87 8.88 22.72 -4.07
CA ALA A 87 9.53 23.98 -3.74
C ALA A 87 10.30 23.91 -2.41
N GLY A 88 9.70 23.32 -1.38
CA GLY A 88 10.34 23.10 -0.09
C GLY A 88 11.52 22.14 -0.18
N TRP A 89 11.42 21.10 -1.02
CA TRP A 89 12.49 20.12 -1.22
C TRP A 89 13.73 20.79 -1.83
N GLU A 90 13.56 21.53 -2.93
CA GLU A 90 14.67 22.24 -3.58
C GLU A 90 15.32 23.26 -2.64
N TYR A 91 14.51 24.02 -1.88
CA TYR A 91 15.04 24.98 -0.91
C TYR A 91 15.98 24.31 0.09
N TRP A 92 15.56 23.18 0.70
CA TRP A 92 16.37 22.50 1.71
C TRP A 92 17.62 21.85 1.13
N ILE A 93 17.54 21.31 -0.08
CA ILE A 93 18.71 20.77 -0.79
C ILE A 93 19.74 21.87 -0.98
N GLU A 94 19.33 23.03 -1.49
CA GLU A 94 20.23 24.18 -1.69
C GLU A 94 20.90 24.61 -0.38
N GLN A 95 20.14 24.70 0.72
CA GLN A 95 20.68 25.09 2.03
C GLN A 95 21.73 24.09 2.57
N LEU A 96 21.53 22.80 2.34
CA LEU A 96 22.42 21.73 2.80
C LEU A 96 23.67 21.61 1.91
N ASP A 97 23.52 21.64 0.59
CA ASP A 97 24.62 21.51 -0.37
C ASP A 97 25.59 22.69 -0.28
N ASN A 98 25.05 23.90 -0.09
CA ASN A 98 25.84 25.11 0.15
C ASN A 98 26.37 25.20 1.58
N LYS A 99 26.10 24.20 2.44
CA LYS A 99 26.54 24.13 3.84
C LYS A 99 26.08 25.33 4.69
N ILE A 100 24.99 25.99 4.30
CA ILE A 100 24.37 27.08 5.06
C ILE A 100 23.71 26.50 6.31
N PHE A 101 23.07 25.34 6.18
CA PHE A 101 22.54 24.55 7.29
C PHE A 101 23.32 23.25 7.47
N SER A 102 23.55 22.87 8.73
CA SER A 102 23.95 21.51 9.07
C SER A 102 22.72 20.61 9.15
N LYS A 103 22.92 19.29 8.97
CA LYS A 103 21.83 18.30 9.02
C LYS A 103 20.99 18.37 10.30
N ASN A 104 21.62 18.58 11.46
CA ASN A 104 20.88 18.74 12.73
C ASN A 104 20.04 20.03 12.77
N ARG A 105 20.56 21.16 12.26
CA ARG A 105 19.80 22.42 12.21
C ARG A 105 18.65 22.37 11.22
N PHE A 106 18.81 21.64 10.13
CA PHE A 106 17.72 21.32 9.21
C PHE A 106 16.61 20.54 9.93
N ILE A 107 16.94 19.43 10.62
CA ILE A 107 15.96 18.65 11.38
C ILE A 107 15.20 19.53 12.39
N GLU A 108 15.92 20.35 13.16
CA GLU A 108 15.31 21.29 14.11
C GLU A 108 14.37 22.28 13.42
N ALA A 109 14.76 22.82 12.27
CA ALA A 109 13.92 23.75 11.51
C ALA A 109 12.64 23.07 10.99
N VAL A 110 12.72 21.83 10.51
CA VAL A 110 11.56 21.05 10.05
C VAL A 110 10.61 20.71 11.21
N ILE A 111 11.15 20.30 12.36
CA ILE A 111 10.37 20.05 13.59
C ILE A 111 9.62 21.31 14.02
N ASN A 112 10.31 22.45 14.08
CA ASN A 112 9.73 23.73 14.51
C ASN A 112 8.77 24.33 13.48
N GLY A 113 8.96 24.00 12.20
CA GLY A 113 8.12 24.45 11.09
C GLY A 113 6.83 23.66 10.90
N ALA A 114 6.64 22.54 11.60
CA ALA A 114 5.48 21.68 11.47
C ALA A 114 4.16 22.41 11.82
N LYS A 115 3.15 22.27 10.96
CA LYS A 115 1.82 22.88 11.11
C LYS A 115 0.73 21.85 10.82
N ASP A 116 -0.50 22.16 11.21
CA ASP A 116 -1.69 21.36 10.89
C ASP A 116 -1.50 19.85 11.14
N ASN A 117 -1.74 19.01 10.12
CA ASN A 117 -1.59 17.55 10.24
C ASN A 117 -0.15 17.12 10.57
N ASP A 118 0.88 17.81 10.04
CA ASP A 118 2.28 17.49 10.35
C ASP A 118 2.58 17.69 11.84
N LYS A 119 2.05 18.77 12.42
CA LYS A 119 2.17 19.02 13.86
C LYS A 119 1.48 17.92 14.67
N ASN A 120 0.29 17.48 14.23
CA ASN A 120 -0.45 16.42 14.91
C ASN A 120 0.28 15.06 14.83
N ILE A 121 0.80 14.67 13.66
CA ILE A 121 1.59 13.44 13.49
C ILE A 121 2.80 13.48 14.44
N LEU A 122 3.52 14.61 14.45
CA LEU A 122 4.73 14.74 15.26
C LEU A 122 4.44 14.67 16.76
N SER A 123 3.38 15.32 17.23
CA SER A 123 2.93 15.20 18.63
C SER A 123 2.48 13.78 18.97
N ASN A 124 1.75 13.11 18.07
CA ASN A 124 1.32 11.73 18.26
C ASN A 124 2.51 10.76 18.34
N LYS A 125 3.50 10.89 17.45
CA LYS A 125 4.73 10.08 17.46
C LYS A 125 5.53 10.30 18.74
N ALA A 126 5.64 11.53 19.21
CA ALA A 126 6.31 11.83 20.48
C ALA A 126 5.59 11.20 21.68
N GLU A 127 4.26 11.31 21.76
CA GLU A 127 3.43 10.70 22.80
C GLU A 127 3.63 9.18 22.87
N VAL A 128 3.50 8.51 21.72
CA VAL A 128 3.68 7.06 21.60
C VAL A 128 5.13 6.65 21.92
N GLY A 129 6.12 7.45 21.49
CA GLY A 129 7.52 7.16 21.74
C GLY A 129 7.91 7.27 23.21
N ILE A 130 7.34 8.24 23.92
CA ILE A 130 7.49 8.37 25.38
C ILE A 130 6.83 7.19 26.08
N SER A 131 5.64 6.77 25.64
CA SER A 131 4.96 5.59 26.20
C SER A 131 5.82 4.32 26.04
N PHE A 132 6.34 4.08 24.83
CA PHE A 132 7.25 2.97 24.55
C PHE A 132 8.46 2.95 25.51
N ALA A 133 9.14 4.09 25.66
CA ALA A 133 10.26 4.24 26.58
C ALA A 133 9.85 4.02 28.05
N SER A 134 8.68 4.53 28.46
CA SER A 134 8.17 4.42 29.84
C SER A 134 7.84 2.99 30.25
N LYS A 135 7.49 2.13 29.29
CA LYS A 135 7.27 0.70 29.51
C LYS A 135 8.56 -0.12 29.59
N GLY A 136 9.72 0.52 29.47
CA GLY A 136 11.02 -0.15 29.49
C GLY A 136 11.35 -0.91 28.20
N LEU A 137 10.60 -0.67 27.12
CA LEU A 137 10.83 -1.31 25.83
C LEU A 137 12.09 -0.76 25.17
N ASN A 138 12.84 -1.63 24.50
CA ASN A 138 14.15 -1.31 23.93
C ASN A 138 14.45 -1.97 22.58
N SER A 139 13.49 -2.73 22.01
CA SER A 139 13.65 -3.31 20.67
C SER A 139 13.60 -2.23 19.60
N VAL A 140 14.68 -2.11 18.82
CA VAL A 140 14.77 -1.14 17.72
C VAL A 140 13.70 -1.41 16.67
N ASP A 141 13.42 -2.67 16.35
CA ASP A 141 12.42 -3.03 15.33
C ASP A 141 11.01 -2.68 15.79
N GLN A 142 10.68 -2.94 17.06
CA GLN A 142 9.39 -2.55 17.63
C GLN A 142 9.26 -1.02 17.65
N ALA A 143 10.31 -0.33 18.11
CA ALA A 143 10.35 1.13 18.16
C ALA A 143 10.14 1.77 16.78
N LYS A 144 10.66 1.17 15.70
CA LYS A 144 10.42 1.60 14.31
C LYS A 144 8.99 1.30 13.87
N SER A 145 8.58 0.04 14.01
CA SER A 145 7.28 -0.44 13.53
C SER A 145 6.10 0.31 14.14
N ILE A 146 6.21 0.72 15.40
CA ILE A 146 5.18 1.49 16.08
C ILE A 146 5.11 2.91 15.51
N MET A 147 6.25 3.55 15.28
CA MET A 147 6.31 4.90 14.71
C MET A 147 5.74 4.97 13.30
N GLU A 148 5.92 3.91 12.50
CA GLU A 148 5.37 3.79 11.15
C GLU A 148 3.84 3.81 11.11
N THR A 149 3.18 3.28 12.16
CA THR A 149 1.70 3.24 12.21
C THR A 149 1.04 4.55 12.63
N ILE A 150 1.82 5.52 13.13
CA ILE A 150 1.24 6.73 13.71
C ILE A 150 0.90 7.75 12.62
N THR A 151 -0.34 8.20 12.62
CA THR A 151 -0.87 9.21 11.69
C THR A 151 -1.32 10.46 12.44
N PHE A 152 -1.92 11.43 11.73
CA PHE A 152 -2.49 12.63 12.37
C PHE A 152 -3.72 12.28 13.22
N ASP A 153 -4.35 11.13 12.99
CA ASP A 153 -5.53 10.65 13.70
C ASP A 153 -5.16 10.07 15.07
N LYS A 154 -5.88 10.48 16.13
CA LYS A 154 -5.73 9.95 17.48
C LYS A 154 -6.10 8.47 17.60
N ALA A 155 -6.88 7.90 16.68
CA ALA A 155 -7.15 6.46 16.63
C ALA A 155 -5.85 5.64 16.46
N SER A 156 -4.88 6.16 15.70
CA SER A 156 -3.57 5.52 15.54
C SER A 156 -2.79 5.48 16.86
N VAL A 157 -2.87 6.55 17.66
CA VAL A 157 -2.27 6.63 19.01
C VAL A 157 -2.90 5.63 19.96
N THR A 158 -4.24 5.58 20.03
CA THR A 158 -4.95 4.62 20.89
C THR A 158 -4.58 3.17 20.57
N SER A 159 -4.47 2.84 19.28
CA SER A 159 -4.07 1.52 18.81
C SER A 159 -2.61 1.21 19.20
N ALA A 160 -1.71 2.16 18.99
CA ALA A 160 -0.30 2.02 19.34
C ALA A 160 -0.07 1.90 20.85
N LEU A 161 -0.78 2.68 21.67
CA LEU A 161 -0.72 2.59 23.14
C LEU A 161 -1.25 1.24 23.64
N SER A 162 -2.35 0.76 23.06
CA SER A 162 -2.88 -0.57 23.37
C SER A 162 -1.87 -1.67 23.02
N TYR A 163 -1.20 -1.55 21.86
CA TYR A 163 -0.13 -2.47 21.48
C TYR A 163 1.10 -2.36 22.40
N ILE A 164 1.51 -1.14 22.78
CA ILE A 164 2.59 -0.95 23.76
C ILE A 164 2.24 -1.59 25.12
N ASP A 165 0.98 -1.53 25.53
CA ASP A 165 0.52 -2.19 26.75
C ASP A 165 0.60 -3.72 26.64
N THR A 166 0.37 -4.30 25.46
CA THR A 166 0.60 -5.74 25.25
C THR A 166 2.09 -6.09 25.16
N LEU A 167 2.93 -5.20 24.61
CA LEU A 167 4.39 -5.33 24.60
C LEU A 167 5.04 -5.14 25.97
N GLY A 168 4.38 -4.43 26.88
CA GLY A 168 4.76 -4.40 28.31
C GLY A 168 4.67 -5.79 28.96
N GLY A 169 4.04 -6.75 28.30
CA GLY A 169 4.29 -8.17 28.47
C GLY A 169 5.55 -8.57 27.67
N THR A 170 6.52 -9.15 28.37
CA THR A 170 7.78 -9.71 27.87
C THR A 170 7.77 -9.99 26.36
N ILE A 171 8.70 -9.37 25.59
CA ILE A 171 8.94 -9.73 24.18
C ILE A 171 8.89 -11.25 24.08
N LEU A 172 7.89 -11.76 23.34
CA LEU A 172 7.66 -13.18 23.24
C LEU A 172 8.89 -13.80 22.59
N ASP A 173 9.61 -14.57 23.37
CA ASP A 173 10.75 -15.36 22.93
C ASP A 173 10.19 -16.59 22.19
N PRO A 174 10.40 -16.72 20.87
CA PRO A 174 9.87 -17.85 20.11
C PRO A 174 10.32 -19.20 20.67
N THR A 175 11.47 -19.26 21.35
CA THR A 175 11.97 -20.49 21.98
C THR A 175 11.16 -20.92 23.21
N LYS A 176 10.33 -20.03 23.76
CA LYS A 176 9.45 -20.28 24.91
C LYS A 176 7.98 -20.44 24.54
N CYS A 177 7.64 -20.24 23.27
CA CYS A 177 6.29 -20.43 22.76
C CYS A 177 5.95 -21.91 22.59
N THR A 178 4.66 -22.22 22.56
CA THR A 178 4.18 -23.58 22.32
C THR A 178 4.60 -24.03 20.92
N GLN A 179 5.43 -25.06 20.86
CA GLN A 179 5.95 -25.58 19.58
C GLN A 179 4.84 -26.35 18.86
N ILE A 180 4.64 -26.03 17.57
CA ILE A 180 3.76 -26.77 16.68
C ILE A 180 4.62 -27.54 15.69
N ASP A 181 4.67 -28.86 15.91
CA ASP A 181 5.41 -29.81 15.07
C ASP A 181 4.47 -30.70 14.23
N ILE A 182 3.16 -30.42 14.27
CA ILE A 182 2.13 -31.13 13.51
C ILE A 182 2.15 -30.62 12.08
N THR A 183 2.16 -31.52 11.10
CA THR A 183 2.13 -31.14 9.68
C THR A 183 0.72 -31.01 9.12
N ASP A 184 -0.23 -31.76 9.68
CA ASP A 184 -1.57 -31.97 9.11
C ASP A 184 -2.66 -31.81 10.19
N MET A 185 -3.68 -31.00 9.91
CA MET A 185 -4.84 -30.77 10.76
C MET A 185 -6.10 -31.19 10.01
N THR A 186 -6.68 -32.32 10.42
CA THR A 186 -7.87 -32.93 9.79
C THR A 186 -9.12 -32.88 10.64
N THR A 187 -9.03 -32.25 11.82
CA THR A 187 -10.15 -32.01 12.74
C THR A 187 -10.08 -30.58 13.25
N ASP A 188 -11.24 -30.03 13.59
CA ASP A 188 -11.34 -28.70 14.18
C ASP A 188 -10.37 -28.54 15.35
N THR A 189 -9.61 -27.45 15.33
CA THR A 189 -8.58 -27.16 16.32
C THR A 189 -8.61 -25.69 16.68
N THR A 190 -8.47 -25.41 17.97
CA THR A 190 -8.38 -24.04 18.48
C THR A 190 -7.03 -23.81 19.13
N TRP A 191 -6.33 -22.77 18.69
CA TRP A 191 -5.11 -22.28 19.30
C TRP A 191 -5.42 -21.15 20.27
N SER A 192 -5.26 -21.45 21.56
CA SER A 192 -5.61 -20.55 22.67
C SER A 192 -4.45 -19.90 23.41
N ASP A 193 -3.23 -20.43 23.28
CA ASP A 193 -2.04 -19.85 23.92
C ASP A 193 -1.68 -18.46 23.37
N ASN A 194 -0.91 -17.73 24.17
CA ASN A 194 -0.42 -16.40 23.80
C ASN A 194 0.52 -16.46 22.60
N CYS A 195 1.29 -17.54 22.44
CA CYS A 195 2.15 -17.69 21.28
C CYS A 195 2.50 -19.13 20.91
N TYR A 196 2.77 -19.31 19.62
CA TYR A 196 3.21 -20.56 19.02
C TYR A 196 4.45 -20.35 18.16
N THR A 197 5.31 -21.36 18.11
CA THR A 197 6.42 -21.43 17.16
C THR A 197 6.20 -22.62 16.23
N ILE A 198 6.14 -22.33 14.94
CA ILE A 198 5.77 -23.25 13.88
C ILE A 198 7.06 -23.67 13.18
N THR A 199 7.46 -24.92 13.41
CA THR A 199 8.75 -25.45 12.94
C THR A 199 8.62 -26.24 11.63
N LYS A 200 7.39 -26.60 11.25
CA LYS A 200 7.07 -27.37 10.05
C LYS A 200 5.85 -26.79 9.35
N GLY A 201 5.78 -26.99 8.03
CA GLY A 201 4.62 -26.63 7.24
C GLY A 201 3.35 -27.27 7.78
N ILE A 202 2.32 -26.46 7.97
CA ILE A 202 1.02 -26.89 8.48
C ILE A 202 0.04 -26.91 7.32
N ARG A 203 -0.77 -27.97 7.24
CA ARG A 203 -1.89 -28.09 6.30
C ARG A 203 -3.19 -28.32 7.07
N VAL A 204 -4.13 -27.40 6.96
CA VAL A 204 -5.51 -27.56 7.45
C VAL A 204 -6.36 -28.07 6.30
N TYR A 205 -6.97 -29.25 6.42
CA TYR A 205 -7.74 -29.85 5.32
C TYR A 205 -8.81 -30.83 5.84
N ASN A 206 -9.47 -31.55 4.92
CA ASN A 206 -10.50 -32.55 5.23
C ASN A 206 -11.69 -31.97 6.03
N GLY A 207 -12.08 -30.74 5.71
CA GLY A 207 -13.19 -30.03 6.37
C GLY A 207 -12.85 -29.43 7.74
N ALA A 208 -11.61 -29.53 8.20
CA ALA A 208 -11.18 -28.98 9.47
C ALA A 208 -11.23 -27.44 9.50
N LEU A 209 -11.58 -26.89 10.64
CA LEU A 209 -11.43 -25.46 10.97
C LEU A 209 -10.26 -25.25 11.94
N LEU A 210 -9.30 -24.43 11.53
CA LEU A 210 -8.33 -23.84 12.47
C LEU A 210 -8.88 -22.52 13.02
N THR A 211 -9.09 -22.43 14.33
CA THR A 211 -9.44 -21.19 15.02
C THR A 211 -8.23 -20.66 15.80
N ILE A 212 -7.88 -19.39 15.59
CA ILE A 212 -6.82 -18.70 16.32
C ILE A 212 -7.45 -17.62 17.19
N ASN A 213 -7.20 -17.67 18.50
CA ASN A 213 -7.78 -16.72 19.44
C ASN A 213 -7.11 -15.33 19.35
N ALA A 214 -7.87 -14.30 19.69
CA ALA A 214 -7.37 -12.92 19.74
C ALA A 214 -6.17 -12.76 20.67
N GLY A 215 -5.15 -12.04 20.21
CA GLY A 215 -3.90 -11.79 20.94
C GLY A 215 -2.82 -12.84 20.75
N THR A 216 -3.09 -13.91 19.99
CA THR A 216 -2.09 -14.95 19.71
C THR A 216 -1.03 -14.45 18.72
N THR A 217 0.24 -14.73 19.02
CA THR A 217 1.38 -14.52 18.11
C THR A 217 1.90 -15.85 17.56
N LEU A 218 2.08 -15.93 16.25
CA LEU A 218 2.57 -17.11 15.54
C LEU A 218 3.94 -16.78 14.93
N PHE A 219 4.96 -17.49 15.37
CA PHE A 219 6.32 -17.39 14.85
C PHE A 219 6.61 -18.54 13.88
N PHE A 220 6.84 -18.22 12.61
CA PHE A 220 7.17 -19.20 11.57
C PHE A 220 8.68 -19.30 11.38
N GLU A 221 9.20 -20.53 11.38
CA GLU A 221 10.57 -20.79 10.96
C GLU A 221 10.77 -20.53 9.46
N GLU A 222 12.04 -20.53 9.03
CA GLU A 222 12.42 -20.20 7.66
C GLU A 222 11.74 -21.10 6.63
N GLY A 223 11.15 -20.50 5.59
CA GLY A 223 10.52 -21.23 4.49
C GLY A 223 9.24 -22.00 4.84
N ILE A 224 8.63 -21.71 6.00
CA ILE A 224 7.42 -22.41 6.44
C ILE A 224 6.15 -21.65 6.01
N ALA A 225 5.14 -22.38 5.56
CA ALA A 225 3.81 -21.85 5.26
C ALA A 225 2.75 -22.44 6.21
N LEU A 226 1.70 -21.64 6.48
CA LEU A 226 0.41 -22.16 6.95
C LEU A 226 -0.49 -22.32 5.74
N ARG A 227 -0.72 -23.57 5.32
CA ARG A 227 -1.61 -23.92 4.23
C ARG A 227 -2.99 -24.29 4.77
N VAL A 228 -4.03 -23.70 4.19
CA VAL A 228 -5.42 -23.87 4.56
C VAL A 228 -6.17 -24.30 3.31
N ASP A 229 -6.48 -25.59 3.24
CA ASP A 229 -7.29 -26.20 2.17
C ASP A 229 -8.73 -26.48 2.61
N SER A 230 -9.16 -25.91 3.74
CA SER A 230 -10.52 -26.01 4.25
C SER A 230 -10.99 -24.69 4.88
N ALA A 231 -10.66 -24.43 6.15
CA ALA A 231 -11.12 -23.23 6.84
C ALA A 231 -10.13 -22.69 7.89
N LEU A 232 -9.97 -21.36 7.92
CA LEU A 232 -9.21 -20.61 8.92
C LEU A 232 -10.06 -19.48 9.50
N LYS A 233 -10.20 -19.43 10.82
CA LYS A 233 -10.77 -18.29 11.54
C LYS A 233 -9.72 -17.64 12.43
N ALA A 234 -9.18 -16.51 12.00
CA ALA A 234 -8.20 -15.71 12.72
C ALA A 234 -8.74 -14.30 12.96
N VAL A 235 -9.45 -14.12 14.08
CA VAL A 235 -10.15 -12.87 14.40
C VAL A 235 -9.60 -12.31 15.71
N GLY A 236 -8.74 -11.29 15.59
CA GLY A 236 -8.24 -10.52 16.73
C GLY A 236 -9.23 -9.47 17.21
N THR A 237 -8.73 -8.55 18.04
CA THR A 237 -9.42 -7.29 18.36
C THR A 237 -8.45 -6.11 18.27
N THR A 238 -8.94 -4.88 18.30
CA THR A 238 -8.09 -3.67 18.34
C THR A 238 -7.09 -3.65 19.50
N THR A 239 -7.41 -4.29 20.62
CA THR A 239 -6.54 -4.37 21.82
C THR A 239 -5.77 -5.68 21.92
N LYS A 240 -6.17 -6.71 21.18
CA LYS A 240 -5.54 -8.03 21.14
C LYS A 240 -5.47 -8.51 19.68
N PRO A 241 -4.67 -7.86 18.84
CA PRO A 241 -4.53 -8.30 17.46
C PRO A 241 -3.82 -9.65 17.38
N ILE A 242 -4.08 -10.42 16.33
CA ILE A 242 -3.31 -11.63 16.02
C ILE A 242 -2.09 -11.23 15.20
N LEU A 243 -0.92 -11.82 15.47
CA LEU A 243 0.32 -11.56 14.74
C LEU A 243 0.83 -12.84 14.09
N PHE A 244 0.96 -12.84 12.76
CA PHE A 244 1.67 -13.85 11.97
C PHE A 244 3.01 -13.28 11.54
N THR A 245 4.12 -13.90 11.97
CA THR A 245 5.45 -13.33 11.72
C THR A 245 6.55 -14.38 11.65
N GLY A 246 7.68 -14.05 11.04
CA GLY A 246 8.87 -14.90 11.07
C GLY A 246 9.58 -14.88 12.43
N VAL A 247 10.24 -15.98 12.79
CA VAL A 247 11.17 -16.02 13.94
C VAL A 247 12.29 -14.99 13.77
N LYS A 248 12.70 -14.71 12.53
CA LYS A 248 13.57 -13.57 12.18
C LYS A 248 12.82 -12.52 11.36
N LYS A 249 13.15 -11.26 11.60
CA LYS A 249 12.57 -10.08 10.93
C LYS A 249 13.27 -9.79 9.60
N THR A 250 13.22 -10.78 8.70
CA THR A 250 13.77 -10.68 7.35
C THR A 250 12.61 -10.80 6.36
N MET A 251 12.53 -9.91 5.37
CA MET A 251 11.45 -9.98 4.37
C MET A 251 11.50 -11.32 3.64
N GLY A 252 10.38 -12.06 3.64
CA GLY A 252 10.32 -13.40 3.05
C GLY A 252 11.07 -14.45 3.84
N TYR A 253 11.21 -14.28 5.16
CA TYR A 253 11.78 -15.31 6.04
C TYR A 253 10.94 -16.58 5.98
N TRP A 254 9.62 -16.45 6.00
CA TRP A 254 8.67 -17.55 5.89
C TRP A 254 7.80 -17.41 4.64
N ASP A 255 7.15 -18.48 4.24
CA ASP A 255 6.53 -18.59 2.91
C ASP A 255 5.23 -17.79 2.78
N GLY A 256 4.41 -17.74 3.83
CA GLY A 256 3.15 -17.01 3.87
C GLY A 256 1.95 -17.83 4.36
N LEU A 257 0.78 -17.19 4.39
CA LEU A 257 -0.52 -17.83 4.59
C LEU A 257 -1.10 -18.23 3.24
N TYR A 258 -1.30 -19.53 3.00
CA TYR A 258 -1.77 -20.05 1.73
C TYR A 258 -3.17 -20.63 1.90
N ILE A 259 -4.17 -19.94 1.36
CA ILE A 259 -5.58 -20.35 1.41
C ILE A 259 -5.95 -20.88 0.02
N SER A 260 -6.13 -22.20 -0.11
CA SER A 260 -6.20 -22.86 -1.41
C SER A 260 -7.32 -23.89 -1.46
N HIS A 261 -8.30 -23.74 -2.35
CA HIS A 261 -9.51 -24.58 -2.35
C HIS A 261 -10.28 -24.57 -1.01
N ALA A 262 -10.16 -23.48 -0.25
CA ALA A 262 -10.82 -23.27 1.03
C ALA A 262 -12.22 -22.68 0.81
N ASN A 263 -13.10 -23.46 0.21
CA ASN A 263 -14.47 -23.04 -0.13
C ASN A 263 -15.40 -23.12 1.09
N ASP A 264 -15.11 -22.31 2.10
CA ASP A 264 -15.84 -22.25 3.37
C ASP A 264 -16.03 -20.79 3.80
N ASN A 265 -17.26 -20.42 4.20
CA ASN A 265 -17.57 -19.05 4.59
C ASN A 265 -17.06 -18.67 5.99
N ARG A 266 -16.50 -19.62 6.74
CA ARG A 266 -15.83 -19.39 8.02
C ARG A 266 -14.41 -18.86 7.84
N ASN A 267 -13.89 -18.81 6.62
CA ASN A 267 -12.59 -18.22 6.30
C ASN A 267 -12.61 -16.72 6.58
N GLU A 268 -11.96 -16.31 7.67
CA GLU A 268 -11.98 -14.96 8.17
C GLU A 268 -10.63 -14.57 8.76
N ILE A 269 -10.06 -13.46 8.28
CA ILE A 269 -8.86 -12.83 8.84
C ILE A 269 -9.23 -11.40 9.21
N ALA A 270 -9.22 -11.10 10.51
CA ALA A 270 -9.60 -9.80 11.02
C ALA A 270 -8.73 -9.35 12.20
N TYR A 271 -8.52 -8.04 12.34
CA TYR A 271 -7.71 -7.45 13.42
C TYR A 271 -6.37 -8.16 13.58
N SER A 272 -5.71 -8.38 12.44
CA SER A 272 -4.52 -9.20 12.34
C SER A 272 -3.37 -8.42 11.71
N THR A 273 -2.14 -8.85 11.96
CA THR A 273 -0.94 -8.42 11.24
C THR A 273 -0.23 -9.62 10.64
N ILE A 274 0.04 -9.58 9.34
CA ILE A 274 0.84 -10.57 8.62
C ILE A 274 2.13 -9.89 8.20
N GLU A 275 3.28 -10.35 8.69
CA GLU A 275 4.56 -9.69 8.41
C GLU A 275 5.75 -10.62 8.16
N TYR A 276 6.74 -10.10 7.43
CA TYR A 276 8.01 -10.80 7.11
C TYR A 276 7.84 -12.11 6.33
N GLY A 277 6.68 -12.31 5.71
CA GLY A 277 6.36 -13.47 4.87
C GLY A 277 6.64 -13.24 3.38
N GLY A 278 6.05 -14.08 2.54
CA GLY A 278 6.15 -13.98 1.08
C GLY A 278 7.46 -14.48 0.50
N GLY A 279 8.13 -15.41 1.21
CA GLY A 279 9.35 -16.09 0.76
C GLY A 279 9.10 -17.21 -0.25
N GLY A 280 7.87 -17.74 -0.32
CA GLY A 280 7.55 -18.93 -1.10
C GLY A 280 7.19 -18.65 -2.56
N PHE A 281 7.03 -19.72 -3.32
CA PHE A 281 6.94 -19.70 -4.79
C PHE A 281 5.71 -18.96 -5.35
N TYR A 282 4.55 -19.10 -4.69
CA TYR A 282 3.29 -18.57 -5.20
C TYR A 282 3.19 -17.04 -5.09
N GLY A 283 4.08 -16.41 -4.30
CA GLY A 283 4.12 -14.97 -4.07
C GLY A 283 2.97 -14.46 -3.19
N GLY A 284 3.24 -13.51 -2.32
CA GLY A 284 2.28 -13.02 -1.34
C GLY A 284 2.62 -13.46 0.08
N ALA A 285 2.58 -12.53 1.06
CA ALA A 285 2.52 -12.93 2.47
C ALA A 285 1.14 -13.54 2.81
N LEU A 286 0.10 -13.13 2.09
CA LEU A 286 -1.18 -13.80 1.96
C LEU A 286 -1.37 -14.24 0.50
N TYR A 287 -1.54 -15.53 0.26
CA TYR A 287 -1.88 -16.09 -1.05
C TYR A 287 -3.22 -16.79 -0.95
N VAL A 288 -4.15 -16.48 -1.85
CA VAL A 288 -5.49 -17.07 -1.90
C VAL A 288 -5.76 -17.55 -3.32
N ASP A 289 -6.11 -18.83 -3.52
CA ASP A 289 -6.39 -19.38 -4.85
C ASP A 289 -7.49 -20.45 -4.87
N GLY A 290 -7.74 -21.00 -6.05
CA GLY A 290 -8.83 -21.93 -6.30
C GLY A 290 -10.19 -21.28 -6.08
N ASP A 291 -11.18 -22.09 -5.79
CA ASP A 291 -12.55 -21.69 -5.44
C ASP A 291 -12.69 -21.23 -3.97
N SER A 292 -11.60 -20.74 -3.37
CA SER A 292 -11.59 -20.30 -1.97
C SER A 292 -12.52 -19.11 -1.74
N ILE A 293 -13.11 -19.06 -0.55
CA ILE A 293 -13.85 -17.89 -0.06
C ILE A 293 -12.95 -17.19 0.98
N ILE A 294 -12.84 -15.87 0.92
CA ILE A 294 -12.11 -15.09 1.93
C ILE A 294 -12.89 -13.86 2.40
N ASN A 295 -13.01 -13.70 3.71
CA ASN A 295 -13.42 -12.48 4.38
C ASN A 295 -12.19 -11.87 5.09
N ILE A 296 -11.67 -10.75 4.58
CA ILE A 296 -10.54 -10.06 5.20
C ILE A 296 -10.91 -8.61 5.53
N HIS A 297 -10.67 -8.21 6.78
CA HIS A 297 -10.85 -6.82 7.16
C HIS A 297 -9.98 -6.39 8.35
N ASP A 298 -9.81 -5.08 8.53
CA ASP A 298 -9.08 -4.48 9.68
C ASP A 298 -7.70 -5.14 9.90
N THR A 299 -6.99 -5.43 8.81
CA THR A 299 -5.78 -6.26 8.82
C THR A 299 -4.63 -5.53 8.14
N THR A 300 -3.44 -5.65 8.72
CA THR A 300 -2.20 -5.09 8.15
C THR A 300 -1.33 -6.20 7.56
N ILE A 301 -0.83 -6.00 6.36
CA ILE A 301 0.12 -6.88 5.69
C ILE A 301 1.37 -6.08 5.32
N LYS A 302 2.52 -6.45 5.88
CA LYS A 302 3.75 -5.66 5.72
C LYS A 302 5.04 -6.47 5.66
N HIS A 303 6.10 -5.87 5.14
CA HIS A 303 7.43 -6.50 5.02
C HIS A 303 7.42 -7.82 4.24
N SER A 304 6.49 -7.99 3.29
CA SER A 304 6.52 -9.11 2.36
C SER A 304 7.60 -8.92 1.31
N LYS A 305 8.40 -9.96 1.07
CA LYS A 305 9.44 -9.95 0.03
C LYS A 305 8.88 -9.78 -1.39
N THR A 306 7.61 -10.14 -1.59
CA THR A 306 6.93 -10.09 -2.89
C THR A 306 5.68 -9.20 -2.78
N TYR A 307 4.50 -9.78 -2.89
CA TYR A 307 3.23 -9.07 -2.72
C TYR A 307 2.82 -9.06 -1.25
N GLY A 308 2.12 -8.02 -0.78
CA GLY A 308 1.37 -8.13 0.46
C GLY A 308 0.34 -9.28 0.35
N PHE A 309 -0.54 -9.17 -0.64
CA PHE A 309 -1.50 -10.22 -0.98
C PHE A 309 -1.46 -10.63 -2.46
N ASN A 310 -1.76 -11.90 -2.76
CA ASN A 310 -1.95 -12.43 -4.10
C ASN A 310 -3.27 -13.21 -4.13
N ILE A 311 -4.26 -12.69 -4.85
CA ILE A 311 -5.60 -13.28 -4.95
C ILE A 311 -5.80 -13.83 -6.37
N GLY A 312 -6.02 -15.14 -6.44
CA GLY A 312 -6.26 -15.89 -7.66
C GLY A 312 -7.58 -15.54 -8.35
N LYS A 313 -7.71 -16.04 -9.58
CA LYS A 313 -8.83 -15.75 -10.47
C LYS A 313 -10.19 -16.15 -9.89
N ASP A 314 -10.30 -17.39 -9.44
CA ASP A 314 -11.59 -18.01 -9.09
C ASP A 314 -11.98 -17.80 -7.61
N VAL A 315 -11.25 -16.94 -6.90
CA VAL A 315 -11.49 -16.64 -5.48
C VAL A 315 -12.73 -15.79 -5.30
N THR A 316 -13.58 -16.16 -4.34
CA THR A 316 -14.70 -15.33 -3.89
C THR A 316 -14.26 -14.45 -2.72
N ILE A 317 -14.07 -13.16 -2.98
CA ILE A 317 -13.84 -12.17 -1.93
C ILE A 317 -15.19 -11.78 -1.31
N ALA A 318 -15.51 -12.36 -0.15
CA ALA A 318 -16.72 -12.04 0.61
C ALA A 318 -16.65 -10.60 1.17
N ASN A 319 -15.45 -10.18 1.60
CA ASN A 319 -15.19 -8.82 2.06
C ASN A 319 -13.69 -8.49 1.94
N PHE A 320 -13.39 -7.24 1.65
CA PHE A 320 -12.04 -6.67 1.67
C PHE A 320 -12.12 -5.22 2.12
N LYS A 321 -11.97 -4.96 3.42
CA LYS A 321 -12.22 -3.64 4.03
C LYS A 321 -11.17 -3.27 5.05
N ASN A 322 -10.75 -2.01 5.10
CA ASN A 322 -9.75 -1.54 6.06
C ASN A 322 -8.47 -2.42 6.05
N VAL A 323 -8.08 -2.93 4.88
CA VAL A 323 -6.85 -3.70 4.73
C VAL A 323 -5.72 -2.71 4.42
N THR A 324 -4.65 -2.76 5.22
CA THR A 324 -3.44 -1.97 4.96
C THR A 324 -2.36 -2.88 4.40
N SER A 325 -1.93 -2.67 3.16
CA SER A 325 -0.80 -3.37 2.57
C SER A 325 0.33 -2.38 2.28
N THR A 326 1.37 -2.41 3.10
CA THR A 326 2.44 -1.38 3.11
C THR A 326 3.81 -2.00 3.41
N LEU A 327 4.90 -1.32 3.05
CA LEU A 327 6.28 -1.78 3.28
C LEU A 327 6.58 -3.16 2.66
N ASN A 328 5.85 -3.55 1.62
CA ASN A 328 6.12 -4.73 0.82
C ASN A 328 6.92 -4.34 -0.45
N ASP A 329 7.40 -5.33 -1.22
CA ASP A 329 7.88 -5.03 -2.57
C ASP A 329 6.71 -4.54 -3.46
N LYS A 330 5.55 -5.21 -3.39
CA LYS A 330 4.33 -4.82 -4.11
C LYS A 330 3.12 -4.85 -3.18
N ALA A 331 2.21 -3.88 -3.30
CA ALA A 331 1.03 -3.80 -2.44
C ALA A 331 0.17 -5.08 -2.52
N GLY A 332 -0.14 -5.53 -3.73
CA GLY A 332 -0.88 -6.77 -3.94
C GLY A 332 -1.16 -7.05 -5.41
N THR A 333 -1.69 -8.23 -5.69
CA THR A 333 -2.15 -8.61 -7.03
C THR A 333 -3.50 -9.34 -6.98
N LEU A 334 -4.33 -9.11 -8.00
CA LEU A 334 -5.61 -9.80 -8.20
C LEU A 334 -5.98 -9.88 -9.70
N TYR A 335 -7.10 -10.52 -10.01
CA TYR A 335 -7.68 -10.57 -11.35
C TYR A 335 -8.85 -9.58 -11.51
N ALA A 336 -9.11 -9.09 -12.72
CA ALA A 336 -10.01 -7.96 -12.98
C ALA A 336 -11.44 -8.09 -12.39
N ASN A 337 -12.03 -9.29 -12.37
CA ASN A 337 -13.35 -9.54 -11.77
C ASN A 337 -13.36 -9.32 -10.25
N ASN A 338 -12.20 -9.47 -9.60
CA ASN A 338 -12.03 -9.21 -8.17
C ASN A 338 -11.79 -7.73 -7.84
N LEU A 339 -11.52 -6.87 -8.84
CA LEU A 339 -11.25 -5.46 -8.60
C LEU A 339 -12.47 -4.71 -8.01
N SER A 340 -13.69 -5.14 -8.38
CA SER A 340 -14.94 -4.59 -7.84
C SER A 340 -15.13 -4.82 -6.33
N LYS A 341 -14.31 -5.66 -5.71
CA LYS A 341 -14.40 -6.04 -4.29
C LYS A 341 -13.51 -5.20 -3.38
N ILE A 342 -12.65 -4.34 -3.94
CA ILE A 342 -11.73 -3.48 -3.20
C ILE A 342 -12.11 -2.02 -3.42
N ASP A 343 -11.98 -1.20 -2.38
CA ASP A 343 -12.22 0.25 -2.45
C ASP A 343 -11.26 1.05 -1.56
N ASN A 344 -11.51 2.36 -1.48
CA ASN A 344 -10.71 3.33 -0.75
C ASN A 344 -10.75 3.20 0.78
N SER A 345 -11.51 2.26 1.34
CA SER A 345 -11.37 1.92 2.77
C SER A 345 -10.02 1.24 3.06
N SER A 346 -9.40 0.65 2.04
CA SER A 346 -8.11 -0.03 2.15
C SER A 346 -6.95 0.89 1.72
N ASN A 347 -5.84 0.78 2.45
CA ASN A 347 -4.64 1.57 2.23
C ASN A 347 -3.52 0.72 1.60
N LEU A 348 -3.11 1.07 0.39
CA LEU A 348 -2.14 0.30 -0.39
C LEU A 348 -0.83 1.08 -0.65
N ILE A 349 -0.60 2.17 0.07
CA ILE A 349 0.58 3.05 -0.10
C ILE A 349 1.78 2.59 0.76
N GLY A 350 2.98 3.05 0.42
CA GLY A 350 4.21 2.82 1.20
C GLY A 350 4.94 1.52 0.86
N ASN A 351 4.70 0.96 -0.32
CA ASN A 351 5.39 -0.20 -0.87
C ASN A 351 6.52 0.25 -1.82
N THR A 352 7.43 -0.66 -2.15
CA THR A 352 8.48 -0.37 -3.16
C THR A 352 7.83 -0.03 -4.52
N ASN A 353 6.72 -0.70 -4.83
CA ASN A 353 5.85 -0.41 -5.96
C ASN A 353 4.42 -0.13 -5.47
N ASP A 354 4.06 1.15 -5.40
CA ASP A 354 2.74 1.62 -4.96
C ASP A 354 1.68 1.55 -6.07
N TYR A 355 1.39 0.31 -6.49
CA TYR A 355 0.33 -0.02 -7.44
C TYR A 355 -0.41 -1.29 -6.98
N LEU A 356 -1.70 -1.36 -7.28
CA LEU A 356 -2.41 -2.64 -7.27
C LEU A 356 -2.20 -3.33 -8.62
N PHE A 357 -1.55 -4.49 -8.64
CA PHE A 357 -1.32 -5.25 -9.85
C PHE A 357 -2.60 -6.00 -10.22
N VAL A 358 -3.11 -5.81 -11.44
CA VAL A 358 -4.32 -6.48 -11.92
C VAL A 358 -4.01 -7.26 -13.20
N ASN A 359 -4.32 -8.55 -13.17
CA ASN A 359 -4.29 -9.39 -14.35
C ASN A 359 -5.64 -9.27 -15.07
N GLY A 360 -5.60 -9.02 -16.38
CA GLY A 360 -6.78 -8.93 -17.21
C GLY A 360 -7.52 -10.26 -17.28
N GLU A 361 -8.84 -10.15 -17.40
CA GLU A 361 -9.73 -11.25 -17.70
C GLU A 361 -11.03 -10.73 -18.29
N ASP A 362 -11.81 -11.68 -18.80
CA ASP A 362 -13.16 -11.47 -19.31
C ASP A 362 -14.12 -11.04 -18.19
N ILE A 363 -14.86 -9.96 -18.43
CA ILE A 363 -15.92 -9.42 -17.57
C ILE A 363 -17.26 -9.72 -18.23
N THR A 364 -18.01 -10.64 -17.64
CA THR A 364 -19.33 -11.10 -18.13
C THR A 364 -20.48 -10.73 -17.19
N THR A 365 -20.19 -9.96 -16.14
CA THR A 365 -21.20 -9.49 -15.19
C THR A 365 -21.00 -8.02 -14.89
N ASN A 366 -22.07 -7.33 -14.51
CA ASN A 366 -21.99 -5.92 -14.14
C ASN A 366 -21.01 -5.70 -12.99
N GLN A 367 -20.11 -4.74 -13.16
CA GLN A 367 -19.11 -4.40 -12.16
C GLN A 367 -18.96 -2.90 -12.02
N THR A 368 -18.61 -2.48 -10.82
CA THR A 368 -18.22 -1.11 -10.52
C THR A 368 -16.81 -1.11 -9.95
N TRP A 369 -15.90 -0.44 -10.61
CA TRP A 369 -14.53 -0.24 -10.12
C TRP A 369 -14.46 1.09 -9.36
N SER A 370 -14.12 0.99 -8.08
CA SER A 370 -13.98 2.12 -7.17
C SER A 370 -12.59 2.76 -7.30
N ASN A 371 -12.47 4.02 -6.88
CA ASN A 371 -11.16 4.62 -6.72
C ASN A 371 -10.40 3.95 -5.56
N LEU A 372 -9.09 3.82 -5.72
CA LEU A 372 -8.18 3.23 -4.73
C LEU A 372 -7.17 4.28 -4.24
N THR A 373 -6.48 3.97 -3.15
CA THR A 373 -5.41 4.81 -2.59
C THR A 373 -4.13 4.83 -3.44
N VAL A 374 -3.99 3.88 -4.37
CA VAL A 374 -2.91 3.77 -5.36
C VAL A 374 -3.48 3.55 -6.76
N PRO A 375 -2.71 3.83 -7.84
CA PRO A 375 -3.13 3.45 -9.19
C PRO A 375 -3.29 1.93 -9.35
N VAL A 376 -4.21 1.53 -10.22
CA VAL A 376 -4.38 0.15 -10.68
C VAL A 376 -3.47 -0.08 -11.88
N PHE A 377 -2.60 -1.09 -11.84
CA PHE A 377 -1.69 -1.41 -12.94
C PHE A 377 -2.10 -2.72 -13.62
N PHE A 378 -2.63 -2.61 -14.83
CA PHE A 378 -2.89 -3.76 -15.71
C PHE A 378 -1.60 -4.21 -16.38
N PHE A 379 -1.03 -5.30 -15.87
CA PHE A 379 0.33 -5.71 -16.22
C PHE A 379 0.38 -6.95 -17.12
N LYS A 380 -0.74 -7.66 -17.27
CA LYS A 380 -0.82 -8.92 -18.01
C LYS A 380 -2.24 -9.16 -18.49
N SER A 381 -2.37 -9.73 -19.70
CA SER A 381 -3.63 -10.10 -20.36
C SER A 381 -4.56 -8.92 -20.63
N ASP A 382 -5.31 -8.99 -21.72
CA ASP A 382 -6.33 -8.01 -22.04
C ASP A 382 -7.59 -8.19 -21.19
N ILE A 383 -8.44 -7.16 -21.16
CA ILE A 383 -9.78 -7.23 -20.60
C ILE A 383 -10.80 -7.15 -21.72
N ARG A 384 -11.80 -8.03 -21.69
CA ARG A 384 -12.97 -7.96 -22.56
C ARG A 384 -14.25 -7.89 -21.73
N VAL A 385 -15.04 -6.84 -21.92
CA VAL A 385 -16.37 -6.69 -21.34
C VAL A 385 -17.40 -7.18 -22.35
N TYR A 386 -18.19 -8.21 -22.04
CA TYR A 386 -19.22 -8.77 -22.95
C TYR A 386 -20.34 -9.45 -22.16
N ASP A 387 -21.23 -10.18 -22.84
CA ASP A 387 -22.35 -10.92 -22.23
C ASP A 387 -23.31 -9.99 -21.45
N ASP A 388 -23.69 -8.88 -22.09
CA ASP A 388 -24.54 -7.81 -21.53
C ASP A 388 -24.00 -7.13 -20.26
N ALA A 389 -22.72 -7.37 -19.91
CA ALA A 389 -22.08 -6.74 -18.77
C ALA A 389 -21.91 -5.22 -18.96
N LEU A 390 -22.15 -4.46 -17.89
CA LEU A 390 -21.79 -3.06 -17.77
C LEU A 390 -20.56 -2.92 -16.86
N LEU A 391 -19.50 -2.31 -17.38
CA LEU A 391 -18.37 -1.85 -16.59
C LEU A 391 -18.55 -0.37 -16.23
N THR A 392 -18.82 -0.07 -14.96
CA THR A 392 -18.86 1.30 -14.44
C THR A 392 -17.55 1.63 -13.73
N ILE A 393 -16.95 2.79 -14.01
CA ILE A 393 -15.72 3.24 -13.37
C ILE A 393 -15.97 4.54 -12.62
N LYS A 394 -15.58 4.57 -11.35
CA LYS A 394 -15.80 5.73 -10.47
C LYS A 394 -14.77 6.85 -10.72
N PRO A 395 -15.15 8.12 -10.50
CA PRO A 395 -14.24 9.27 -10.55
C PRO A 395 -12.97 9.08 -9.72
N ASN A 396 -11.93 9.84 -10.04
CA ASN A 396 -10.63 9.82 -9.36
C ASN A 396 -9.90 8.45 -9.42
N THR A 397 -10.19 7.64 -10.43
CA THR A 397 -9.51 6.35 -10.65
C THR A 397 -8.40 6.51 -11.68
N THR A 398 -7.21 6.01 -11.35
CA THR A 398 -6.06 6.00 -12.26
C THR A 398 -5.67 4.57 -12.61
N PHE A 399 -5.71 4.27 -13.91
CA PHE A 399 -5.21 3.03 -14.50
C PHE A 399 -3.89 3.27 -15.22
N LEU A 400 -2.95 2.40 -14.92
CA LEU A 400 -1.69 2.23 -15.61
C LEU A 400 -1.78 0.95 -16.43
N SER A 401 -1.22 0.95 -17.63
CA SER A 401 -1.19 -0.23 -18.51
C SER A 401 0.24 -0.58 -18.92
N ALA A 402 0.49 -1.88 -19.07
CA ALA A 402 1.66 -2.38 -19.78
C ALA A 402 1.55 -2.11 -21.29
N GLU A 403 2.68 -2.16 -21.98
CA GLU A 403 2.70 -2.11 -23.44
C GLU A 403 1.84 -3.24 -24.02
N GLY A 404 1.04 -2.94 -25.05
CA GLY A 404 0.19 -3.92 -25.71
C GLY A 404 -1.13 -4.25 -25.00
N PHE A 405 -1.39 -3.73 -23.79
CA PHE A 405 -2.66 -3.98 -23.10
C PHE A 405 -3.82 -3.23 -23.76
N GLN A 406 -4.96 -3.91 -23.95
CA GLN A 406 -6.23 -3.27 -24.33
C GLN A 406 -7.35 -3.53 -23.30
N LEU A 407 -8.21 -2.53 -23.17
CA LEU A 407 -9.54 -2.70 -22.58
C LEU A 407 -10.56 -2.70 -23.72
N ARG A 408 -11.07 -3.89 -24.03
CA ARG A 408 -12.08 -4.11 -25.06
C ARG A 408 -13.48 -4.20 -24.45
N VAL A 409 -14.44 -3.50 -25.04
CA VAL A 409 -15.83 -3.44 -24.62
C VAL A 409 -16.71 -3.83 -25.81
N ASP A 410 -17.30 -5.02 -25.69
CA ASP A 410 -18.27 -5.55 -26.64
C ASP A 410 -19.72 -5.43 -26.13
N SER A 411 -19.92 -5.01 -24.87
CA SER A 411 -21.23 -4.77 -24.26
C SER A 411 -21.42 -3.30 -23.88
N ALA A 412 -21.07 -2.88 -22.65
CA ALA A 412 -21.26 -1.51 -22.19
C ALA A 412 -20.18 -1.01 -21.22
N ILE A 413 -19.86 0.28 -21.29
CA ILE A 413 -18.95 0.97 -20.36
C ILE A 413 -19.47 2.37 -19.96
N GLU A 414 -19.38 2.69 -18.67
CA GLU A 414 -19.59 4.04 -18.13
C GLU A 414 -18.31 4.51 -17.43
N SER A 415 -17.53 5.35 -18.09
CA SER A 415 -16.32 6.00 -17.54
C SER A 415 -16.59 7.51 -17.40
N ILE A 416 -17.23 7.88 -16.29
CA ILE A 416 -17.71 9.26 -16.05
C ILE A 416 -16.98 9.83 -14.82
N GLY A 417 -15.97 10.66 -15.07
CA GLY A 417 -15.26 11.43 -14.04
C GLY A 417 -15.91 12.79 -13.75
N THR A 418 -15.16 13.67 -13.10
CA THR A 418 -15.51 15.10 -13.00
C THR A 418 -14.29 15.96 -13.33
N VAL A 419 -14.48 17.29 -13.47
CA VAL A 419 -13.36 18.25 -13.67
C VAL A 419 -12.27 18.10 -12.59
N ASN A 420 -12.68 17.92 -11.34
CA ASN A 420 -11.76 17.84 -10.19
C ASN A 420 -11.28 16.41 -9.92
N GLU A 421 -12.02 15.42 -10.40
CA GLU A 421 -11.78 13.99 -10.17
C GLU A 421 -11.85 13.22 -11.49
N PRO A 422 -10.93 13.50 -12.44
CA PRO A 422 -10.94 12.83 -13.73
C PRO A 422 -10.61 11.34 -13.57
N ILE A 423 -11.13 10.52 -14.48
CA ILE A 423 -10.64 9.14 -14.66
C ILE A 423 -9.42 9.21 -15.58
N ILE A 424 -8.37 8.44 -15.29
CA ILE A 424 -7.11 8.47 -16.06
C ILE A 424 -6.77 7.07 -16.53
N PHE A 425 -6.56 6.90 -17.83
CA PHE A 425 -5.92 5.74 -18.44
C PHE A 425 -4.62 6.17 -19.09
N LYS A 426 -3.49 5.53 -18.73
CA LYS A 426 -2.19 5.83 -19.34
C LYS A 426 -1.25 4.63 -19.33
N ALA A 427 -0.30 4.60 -20.27
CA ALA A 427 0.83 3.68 -20.20
C ALA A 427 1.64 3.92 -18.91
N LYS A 428 2.16 2.85 -18.30
CA LYS A 428 3.01 2.96 -17.10
C LYS A 428 4.39 3.56 -17.43
N GLU A 429 5.03 3.04 -18.47
CA GLU A 429 6.40 3.41 -18.82
C GLU A 429 6.44 4.68 -19.69
N LEU A 430 7.42 5.53 -19.41
CA LEU A 430 7.65 6.74 -20.20
C LEU A 430 8.01 6.36 -21.64
N ASN A 431 7.32 6.93 -22.63
CA ASN A 431 7.43 6.63 -24.07
C ASN A 431 6.95 5.24 -24.50
N SER A 432 6.18 4.52 -23.67
CA SER A 432 5.45 3.33 -24.09
C SER A 432 4.02 3.66 -24.48
N TYR A 433 3.38 2.77 -25.25
CA TYR A 433 2.00 2.89 -25.67
C TYR A 433 1.24 1.60 -25.37
N TRP A 434 0.07 1.74 -24.76
CA TRP A 434 -0.91 0.65 -24.66
C TRP A 434 -1.86 0.68 -25.86
N ASP A 435 -2.61 -0.38 -26.08
CA ASP A 435 -3.38 -0.54 -27.31
C ASP A 435 -4.58 0.41 -27.39
N GLY A 436 -5.19 0.72 -26.25
CA GLY A 436 -6.26 1.72 -26.12
C GLY A 436 -7.59 1.14 -25.63
N LEU A 437 -8.62 1.97 -25.69
CA LEU A 437 -10.00 1.59 -25.42
C LEU A 437 -10.65 1.12 -26.72
N ILE A 438 -11.06 -0.14 -26.78
CA ILE A 438 -11.58 -0.78 -27.99
C ILE A 438 -13.07 -1.05 -27.81
N ILE A 439 -13.91 -0.31 -28.51
CA ILE A 439 -15.37 -0.43 -28.47
C ILE A 439 -15.82 -1.14 -29.75
N TYR A 440 -16.32 -2.36 -29.64
CA TYR A 440 -16.58 -3.22 -30.79
C TYR A 440 -17.93 -3.94 -30.66
N GLU A 441 -18.85 -3.72 -31.60
CA GLU A 441 -20.23 -4.27 -31.53
C GLU A 441 -20.99 -3.91 -30.23
N SER A 442 -20.61 -2.78 -29.62
CA SER A 442 -21.14 -2.31 -28.35
C SER A 442 -22.18 -1.23 -28.60
N ASN A 443 -23.44 -1.67 -28.75
CA ASN A 443 -24.57 -0.80 -29.11
C ASN A 443 -25.45 -0.40 -27.91
N ASP A 444 -24.86 -0.25 -26.72
CA ASP A 444 -25.60 0.15 -25.52
C ASP A 444 -25.62 1.69 -25.36
N LYS A 445 -26.78 2.25 -25.04
CA LYS A 445 -26.95 3.70 -24.83
C LYS A 445 -26.21 4.24 -23.60
N ARG A 446 -25.77 3.36 -22.70
CA ARG A 446 -24.98 3.69 -21.51
C ARG A 446 -23.50 3.92 -21.83
N ASN A 447 -23.06 3.64 -23.05
CA ASN A 447 -21.69 3.86 -23.46
C ASN A 447 -21.31 5.33 -23.38
N GLU A 448 -20.51 5.67 -22.36
CA GLU A 448 -20.13 7.04 -22.06
C GLU A 448 -18.70 7.13 -21.55
N ILE A 449 -17.92 8.02 -22.15
CA ILE A 449 -16.60 8.44 -21.70
C ILE A 449 -16.67 9.95 -21.46
N ALA A 450 -16.67 10.34 -20.19
CA ALA A 450 -16.77 11.74 -19.77
C ALA A 450 -15.71 12.09 -18.74
N TYR A 451 -15.13 13.29 -18.83
CA TYR A 451 -14.07 13.75 -17.90
C TYR A 451 -12.95 12.72 -17.71
N THR A 452 -12.58 12.06 -18.80
CA THR A 452 -11.60 10.98 -18.82
C THR A 452 -10.35 11.42 -19.58
N LYS A 453 -9.17 11.04 -19.09
CA LYS A 453 -7.89 11.25 -19.75
C LYS A 453 -7.41 9.93 -20.33
N VAL A 454 -7.31 9.83 -21.66
CA VAL A 454 -6.75 8.68 -22.38
C VAL A 454 -5.41 9.11 -22.95
N LEU A 455 -4.33 8.63 -22.34
CA LEU A 455 -2.97 9.10 -22.62
C LEU A 455 -2.09 7.96 -23.11
N ASN A 456 -1.16 8.25 -24.03
CA ASN A 456 -0.12 7.31 -24.46
C ASN A 456 -0.72 5.97 -24.96
N ALA A 457 -1.77 6.04 -25.78
CA ALA A 457 -2.51 4.88 -26.28
C ALA A 457 -2.32 4.67 -27.79
N GLY A 458 -3.04 3.73 -28.40
CA GLY A 458 -2.99 3.46 -29.83
C GLY A 458 -1.74 2.69 -30.27
N GLY A 459 -1.09 1.98 -29.35
CA GLY A 459 0.15 1.22 -29.58
C GLY A 459 0.01 -0.01 -30.47
N GLY A 460 -1.20 -0.57 -30.58
CA GLY A 460 -1.49 -1.86 -31.17
C GLY A 460 -1.99 -1.83 -32.62
N PHE A 461 -2.78 -2.85 -32.97
CA PHE A 461 -3.36 -3.01 -34.32
C PHE A 461 -4.45 -1.96 -34.62
N TYR A 462 -5.13 -1.49 -33.58
CA TYR A 462 -6.24 -0.56 -33.72
C TYR A 462 -5.76 0.86 -34.04
N LYS A 463 -6.56 1.57 -34.82
CA LYS A 463 -6.20 2.87 -35.40
C LYS A 463 -6.60 4.06 -34.52
N GLY A 464 -6.74 3.91 -33.21
CA GLY A 464 -7.05 5.03 -32.32
C GLY A 464 -6.74 4.73 -30.85
N ALA A 465 -6.49 5.78 -30.07
CA ALA A 465 -6.44 5.69 -28.60
C ALA A 465 -7.79 5.26 -28.02
N ILE A 466 -8.88 5.74 -28.64
CA ILE A 466 -10.22 5.20 -28.51
C ILE A 466 -10.65 4.72 -29.89
N HIS A 467 -10.83 3.42 -30.07
CA HIS A 467 -11.23 2.81 -31.33
C HIS A 467 -12.66 2.30 -31.23
N ILE A 468 -13.55 2.79 -32.09
CA ILE A 468 -14.98 2.46 -32.06
C ILE A 468 -15.35 1.88 -33.43
N SER A 469 -15.75 0.61 -33.48
CA SER A 469 -16.10 -0.07 -34.73
C SER A 469 -17.19 -1.14 -34.53
N GLY A 470 -17.60 -1.81 -35.61
CA GLY A 470 -18.82 -2.62 -35.61
C GLY A 470 -20.08 -1.74 -35.47
N ILE A 471 -21.22 -2.36 -35.17
CA ILE A 471 -22.44 -1.64 -34.82
C ILE A 471 -22.31 -1.19 -33.37
N SER A 472 -21.56 -0.11 -33.16
CA SER A 472 -21.32 0.47 -31.83
C SER A 472 -21.94 1.85 -31.69
N GLN A 473 -22.30 2.22 -30.46
CA GLN A 473 -22.64 3.60 -30.10
C GLN A 473 -21.80 4.08 -28.92
N MET A 474 -21.42 5.36 -28.91
CA MET A 474 -20.61 5.93 -27.83
C MET A 474 -20.85 7.45 -27.71
N ASN A 475 -20.96 7.94 -26.47
CA ASN A 475 -20.92 9.36 -26.15
C ASN A 475 -19.56 9.71 -25.52
N ILE A 476 -18.81 10.67 -26.09
CA ILE A 476 -17.50 11.08 -25.59
C ILE A 476 -17.45 12.59 -25.39
N HIS A 477 -17.31 13.05 -24.14
CA HIS A 477 -17.25 14.50 -23.91
C HIS A 477 -16.37 14.93 -22.74
N ASN A 478 -16.00 16.20 -22.73
CA ASN A 478 -15.17 16.81 -21.67
C ASN A 478 -13.90 16.03 -21.33
N SER A 479 -13.36 15.29 -22.30
CA SER A 479 -12.27 14.35 -22.10
C SER A 479 -10.98 14.84 -22.76
N THR A 480 -9.84 14.29 -22.33
CA THR A 480 -8.53 14.58 -22.93
C THR A 480 -8.00 13.32 -23.58
N ILE A 481 -7.70 13.40 -24.88
CA ILE A 481 -7.07 12.31 -25.64
C ILE A 481 -5.75 12.84 -26.18
N ALA A 482 -4.64 12.35 -25.63
CA ALA A 482 -3.34 12.92 -25.92
C ALA A 482 -2.24 11.87 -26.06
N ASN A 483 -1.21 12.22 -26.84
CA ASN A 483 -0.08 11.35 -27.11
C ASN A 483 -0.50 9.99 -27.68
N SER A 484 -1.49 9.93 -28.57
CA SER A 484 -1.81 8.70 -29.28
C SER A 484 -0.75 8.37 -30.33
N LYS A 485 -0.33 7.10 -30.42
CA LYS A 485 0.57 6.62 -31.50
C LYS A 485 -0.13 6.55 -32.87
N THR A 486 -1.46 6.63 -32.87
CA THR A 486 -2.30 6.67 -34.08
C THR A 486 -3.28 7.84 -33.95
N ASN A 487 -4.55 7.69 -34.34
CA ASN A 487 -5.55 8.73 -34.17
C ASN A 487 -5.93 8.90 -32.69
N GLY A 488 -6.48 10.05 -32.31
CA GLY A 488 -7.10 10.23 -31.00
C GLY A 488 -8.33 9.30 -30.88
N ILE A 489 -9.36 9.59 -31.66
CA ILE A 489 -10.58 8.77 -31.77
C ILE A 489 -10.68 8.21 -33.20
N TYR A 490 -10.88 6.90 -33.32
CA TYR A 490 -11.21 6.26 -34.59
C TYR A 490 -12.68 5.84 -34.59
N ILE A 491 -13.42 6.28 -35.60
CA ILE A 491 -14.83 5.96 -35.80
C ILE A 491 -14.97 5.11 -37.07
N GLY A 492 -15.28 3.84 -36.89
CA GLY A 492 -15.54 2.89 -37.96
C GLY A 492 -16.87 3.16 -38.67
N ARG A 493 -16.99 2.64 -39.89
CA ARG A 493 -18.08 2.94 -40.83
C ARG A 493 -19.50 2.79 -40.27
N TYR A 494 -19.72 1.84 -39.36
CA TYR A 494 -21.03 1.52 -38.78
C TYR A 494 -21.23 2.05 -37.36
N ALA A 495 -20.24 2.76 -36.81
CA ALA A 495 -20.32 3.31 -35.46
C ALA A 495 -21.07 4.65 -35.43
N THR A 496 -21.86 4.86 -34.38
CA THR A 496 -22.56 6.12 -34.08
C THR A 496 -21.93 6.78 -32.87
N VAL A 497 -21.25 7.91 -33.07
CA VAL A 497 -20.54 8.61 -31.98
C VAL A 497 -21.05 10.03 -31.85
N THR A 498 -21.38 10.42 -30.62
CA THR A 498 -21.60 11.82 -30.24
C THR A 498 -20.36 12.29 -29.50
N GLU A 499 -19.79 13.42 -29.88
CA GLU A 499 -18.62 13.99 -29.22
C GLU A 499 -18.76 15.50 -29.00
N SER A 500 -18.28 15.99 -27.86
CA SER A 500 -18.31 17.43 -27.53
C SER A 500 -17.29 17.81 -26.45
N ASP A 501 -16.74 19.03 -26.52
CA ASP A 501 -15.85 19.59 -25.49
C ASP A 501 -14.61 18.72 -25.16
N ASN A 502 -14.16 17.91 -26.11
CA ASN A 502 -12.94 17.11 -25.98
C ASN A 502 -11.70 17.95 -26.29
N SER A 503 -10.59 17.61 -25.65
CA SER A 503 -9.28 18.21 -25.86
C SER A 503 -8.32 17.18 -26.44
N PHE A 504 -7.57 17.59 -27.46
CA PHE A 504 -6.62 16.73 -28.14
C PHE A 504 -5.25 17.40 -28.20
N SER A 505 -4.19 16.62 -28.01
CA SER A 505 -2.83 17.12 -28.13
C SER A 505 -1.85 15.99 -28.46
N ASP A 506 -0.86 16.28 -29.31
CA ASP A 506 0.28 15.39 -29.57
C ASP A 506 -0.11 13.98 -30.09
N ASN A 507 -1.28 13.85 -30.73
CA ASN A 507 -1.65 12.63 -31.43
C ASN A 507 -0.89 12.55 -32.77
N ILE A 508 -0.34 11.37 -33.10
CA ILE A 508 0.41 11.18 -34.35
C ILE A 508 -0.53 11.21 -35.56
N GLY A 509 -1.72 10.62 -35.42
CA GLY A 509 -2.78 10.64 -36.44
C GLY A 509 -3.70 11.85 -36.31
N GLU A 510 -4.89 11.73 -36.86
CA GLU A 510 -5.95 12.72 -36.71
C GLU A 510 -6.50 12.70 -35.27
N ASP A 511 -6.95 13.84 -34.77
CA ASP A 511 -7.65 13.89 -33.48
C ASP A 511 -8.91 13.04 -33.50
N ILE A 512 -9.66 13.10 -34.62
CA ILE A 512 -10.82 12.26 -34.89
C ILE A 512 -10.78 11.82 -36.35
N TYR A 513 -10.63 10.51 -36.58
CA TYR A 513 -10.74 9.90 -37.91
C TYR A 513 -12.09 9.19 -38.06
N LYS A 514 -12.78 9.42 -39.19
CA LYS A 514 -14.03 8.74 -39.52
C LYS A 514 -13.93 7.97 -40.84
N GLU A 515 -14.19 6.67 -40.78
CA GLU A 515 -14.21 5.80 -41.96
C GLU A 515 -15.51 5.99 -42.76
N ASN A 516 -15.40 6.10 -44.09
CA ASN A 516 -16.51 6.34 -45.01
C ASN A 516 -17.23 5.06 -45.47
#